data_AF-A0A1J3FWD8-F1
#
_entry.id   AF-A0A1J3FWD8-F1
#
_cell.length_a   1.000
_cell.length_b   1.000
_cell.length_c   1.000
_cell.angle_alpha   90.00
_cell.angle_beta   90.00
_cell.angle_gamma   90.00
#
_symmetry.space_group_name_H-M   'P 1'
#
loop_
_entity.id
_entity.type
_entity.pdbx_description
1 polymer ?
#
loop_
_entity_poly.entity_id
_entity_poly.type
_entity_poly.pdbx_seq_one_letter_code
_entity_poly.pdbx_strand_id
1 'polypeptide(L)'
;YDWAECRLIQQIDVTVKNLYWAESGDLVAIASDTSFYILKYNRELVSSHFDSGRPTDEEGVEDAFEVRHENDERIRTGIWVGDC
;
A
#
# COMPACT_ATOMS: atom_id res chain seq x y z
N TYR A 1 -7.79 4.11 0.54
CA TYR A 1 -9.25 4.02 0.35
C TYR A 1 -9.54 3.45 -1.01
N ASP A 2 -10.66 2.73 -1.13
CA ASP A 2 -11.22 2.34 -2.42
C ASP A 2 -11.78 3.58 -3.14
N TRP A 3 -11.55 3.63 -4.46
CA TRP A 3 -11.90 4.80 -5.27
C TRP A 3 -13.40 4.89 -5.58
N ALA A 4 -14.10 3.76 -5.65
CA ALA A 4 -15.51 3.72 -6.04
C ALA A 4 -16.43 4.06 -4.86
N GLU A 5 -16.16 3.47 -3.70
CA GLU A 5 -17.06 3.52 -2.55
C GLU A 5 -16.49 4.29 -1.35
N CYS A 6 -15.27 4.84 -1.45
CA CYS A 6 -14.58 5.55 -0.37
C CYS A 6 -14.45 4.69 0.92
N ARG A 7 -14.32 3.36 0.76
CA ARG A 7 -14.09 2.43 1.88
C ARG A 7 -12.63 2.42 2.28
N LEU A 8 -12.34 2.39 3.58
CA LEU A 8 -10.97 2.27 4.07
C LEU A 8 -10.40 0.91 3.64
N ILE A 9 -9.19 0.91 3.07
CA ILE A 9 -8.49 -0.33 2.68
C ILE A 9 -7.50 -0.70 3.76
N GLN A 10 -6.60 0.21 4.11
CA GLN A 10 -5.70 0.06 5.24
C GLN A 10 -5.17 1.45 5.64
N GLN A 11 -5.02 1.68 6.94
CA GLN A 11 -4.24 2.78 7.48
C GLN A 11 -2.79 2.33 7.68
N ILE A 12 -1.84 3.13 7.22
CA ILE A 12 -0.40 2.85 7.35
C ILE A 12 0.23 4.01 8.12
N ASP A 13 0.71 3.73 9.33
CA ASP A 13 1.27 4.73 10.25
C ASP A 13 2.75 4.99 9.95
N VAL A 14 3.03 5.60 8.79
CA VAL A 14 4.37 6.00 8.36
C VAL A 14 4.36 7.46 7.91
N THR A 15 5.43 8.20 8.21
CA THR A 15 5.61 9.55 7.69
C THR A 15 5.91 9.49 6.19
N VAL A 16 4.89 9.69 5.37
CA VAL A 16 5.01 9.63 3.91
C VAL A 16 5.46 10.96 3.34
N LYS A 17 6.49 10.93 2.51
CA LYS A 17 6.91 12.07 1.68
C LYS A 17 6.42 11.92 0.25
N ASN A 18 6.57 10.72 -0.33
CA ASN A 18 6.10 10.39 -1.66
C ASN A 18 5.59 8.94 -1.72
N LEU A 19 4.66 8.69 -2.64
CA LEU A 19 4.13 7.37 -2.96
C LEU A 19 4.31 7.10 -4.44
N TYR A 20 4.76 5.90 -4.79
CA TYR A 20 4.92 5.46 -6.17
C TYR A 20 4.25 4.11 -6.34
N TRP A 21 3.24 4.06 -7.19
CA TRP A 21 2.58 2.82 -7.52
C TRP A 21 3.22 2.18 -8.73
N ALA A 22 3.21 0.86 -8.70
CA ALA A 22 3.40 0.03 -9.86
C ALA A 22 2.35 0.31 -10.95
N GLU A 23 2.74 0.23 -12.22
CA GLU A 23 1.77 0.20 -13.33
C GLU A 23 0.80 -1.00 -13.20
N SER A 24 1.30 -2.17 -12.77
CA SER A 24 0.44 -3.32 -12.44
C SER A 24 -0.55 -3.05 -11.29
N GLY A 25 -0.25 -2.07 -10.43
CA GLY A 25 -1.05 -1.75 -9.25
C GLY A 25 -0.92 -2.77 -8.11
N ASP A 26 0.04 -3.70 -8.19
CA ASP A 26 0.25 -4.74 -7.17
C ASP A 26 1.35 -4.38 -6.17
N LEU A 27 2.19 -3.40 -6.48
CA LEU A 27 3.27 -2.91 -5.61
C LEU A 27 3.15 -1.41 -5.40
N VAL A 28 3.50 -0.96 -4.20
CA VAL A 28 3.61 0.46 -3.87
C VAL A 28 4.90 0.71 -3.10
N ALA A 29 5.63 1.75 -3.50
CA ALA A 29 6.77 2.27 -2.76
C ALA A 29 6.34 3.48 -1.93
N ILE A 30 6.58 3.41 -0.63
CA ILE A 30 6.45 4.53 0.31
C ILE A 30 7.83 5.08 0.58
N ALA A 31 8.07 6.33 0.18
CA ALA A 31 9.30 7.03 0.51
C ALA A 31 9.06 8.00 1.67
N SER A 32 9.86 7.88 2.73
CA SER A 32 9.95 8.85 3.82
C SER A 32 11.26 9.66 3.70
N ASP A 33 11.53 10.55 4.67
CA ASP A 33 12.79 11.29 4.70
C ASP A 33 13.99 10.45 5.17
N THR A 34 13.74 9.32 5.83
CA THR A 34 14.78 8.47 6.44
C THR A 34 14.79 7.04 5.92
N SER A 35 13.69 6.59 5.35
CA SER A 35 13.46 5.18 5.03
C SER A 35 12.59 5.05 3.77
N PHE A 36 12.57 3.86 3.18
CA PHE A 36 11.56 3.52 2.19
C PHE A 36 11.05 2.09 2.37
N TYR A 37 9.80 1.90 1.96
CA TYR A 37 9.08 0.64 2.10
C TYR A 37 8.54 0.23 0.74
N ILE A 38 8.67 -1.04 0.39
CA ILE A 38 7.95 -1.63 -0.74
C ILE A 38 6.89 -2.55 -0.17
N LEU A 39 5.62 -2.26 -0.46
CA LEU A 39 4.48 -3.05 -0.03
C LEU A 39 3.83 -3.71 -1.24
N LYS A 40 3.37 -4.95 -1.07
CA LYS A 40 2.52 -5.65 -2.04
C LYS A 40 1.06 -5.50 -1.64
N TYR A 41 0.23 -5.07 -2.58
CA TYR A 41 -1.21 -4.94 -2.40
C TYR A 41 -1.93 -6.25 -2.74
N ASN A 42 -2.69 -6.79 -1.79
CA ASN A 42 -3.46 -8.03 -1.95
C ASN A 42 -4.92 -7.72 -2.36
N ARG A 43 -5.11 -7.43 -3.65
CA ARG A 43 -6.43 -7.08 -4.21
C ARG A 43 -7.51 -8.14 -3.96
N GLU A 44 -7.15 -9.42 -4.04
CA GLU A 44 -8.09 -10.54 -3.81
C GLU A 44 -8.61 -10.56 -2.36
N LEU A 45 -7.73 -10.31 -1.40
CA LEU A 45 -8.08 -10.29 0.03
C LEU A 45 -9.04 -9.13 0.31
N VAL A 46 -8.73 -7.93 -0.21
CA VAL A 46 -9.58 -6.74 -0.06
C VAL A 46 -10.94 -6.94 -0.72
N SER A 47 -10.98 -7.50 -1.93
CA SER A 47 -12.25 -7.83 -2.61
C SER A 47 -13.07 -8.80 -1.77
N SER A 48 -12.47 -9.91 -1.33
CA SER A 48 -13.14 -10.92 -0.51
C SER A 48 -13.68 -10.34 0.80
N HIS A 49 -12.92 -9.46 1.46
CA HIS A 49 -13.36 -8.78 2.67
C HIS A 49 -14.57 -7.88 2.41
N PHE A 50 -14.53 -7.06 1.36
CA PHE A 50 -15.65 -6.20 0.98
C PHE A 50 -16.88 -6.98 0.52
N ASP A 51 -16.70 -8.08 -0.21
CA ASP A 51 -17.78 -8.98 -0.65
C ASP A 51 -18.42 -9.72 0.53
N SER A 52 -17.65 -9.98 1.60
CA SER A 52 -18.16 -10.61 2.82
C SER A 52 -19.12 -9.70 3.61
N GLY A 53 -19.17 -8.40 3.28
CA GLY A 53 -20.02 -7.42 3.96
C GLY A 53 -19.64 -7.16 5.41
N ARG A 54 -18.46 -7.63 5.86
CA ARG A 54 -17.95 -7.35 7.20
C ARG A 54 -17.63 -5.87 7.34
N PRO A 55 -17.92 -5.26 8.50
CA PRO A 55 -17.46 -3.91 8.75
C PRO A 55 -15.93 -3.88 8.74
N THR A 56 -15.38 -2.87 8.10
CA THR A 56 -13.95 -2.60 8.13
C THR A 56 -13.61 -1.94 9.47
N ASP A 57 -12.59 -2.45 10.15
CA ASP A 57 -12.10 -1.88 11.41
C ASP A 57 -11.43 -0.52 11.19
N GLU A 58 -11.08 0.17 12.28
CA GLU A 58 -10.44 1.50 12.22
C GLU A 58 -9.10 1.49 11.46
N GLU A 59 -8.41 0.36 11.44
CA GLU A 59 -7.13 0.17 10.74
C GLU A 59 -7.29 -0.32 9.30
N GLY A 60 -8.50 -0.71 8.87
CA GLY A 60 -8.78 -1.24 7.55
C GLY A 60 -8.93 -2.76 7.49
N VAL A 61 -8.58 -3.32 6.33
CA VAL A 61 -8.53 -4.74 6.05
C VAL A 61 -7.14 -5.28 6.40
N GLU A 62 -7.09 -6.24 7.31
CA GLU A 62 -5.85 -6.94 7.71
C GLU A 62 -5.17 -7.58 6.49
N ASP A 63 -3.84 -7.54 6.44
CA ASP A 63 -3.02 -8.09 5.34
C ASP A 63 -3.32 -7.53 3.93
N ALA A 64 -4.05 -6.41 3.81
CA ALA A 64 -4.26 -5.75 2.53
C ALA A 64 -2.95 -5.29 1.89
N PHE A 65 -1.96 -4.90 2.70
CA PHE A 65 -0.60 -4.61 2.28
C PHE A 65 0.42 -5.46 3.04
N GLU A 66 1.29 -6.14 2.29
CA GLU A 66 2.40 -6.94 2.82
C GLU A 66 3.72 -6.20 2.61
N VAL A 67 4.51 -5.96 3.66
CA VAL A 67 5.85 -5.36 3.54
C VAL A 67 6.79 -6.39 2.90
N ARG A 68 7.27 -6.09 1.69
CA ARG A 68 8.27 -6.89 0.99
C ARG A 68 9.68 -6.42 1.24
N HIS A 69 9.86 -5.13 1.44
CA HIS A 69 11.18 -4.54 1.64
C HIS A 69 11.08 -3.28 2.50
N GLU A 70 12.07 -3.11 3.37
CA GLU A 70 12.26 -1.94 4.22
C GLU A 70 13.75 -1.63 4.22
N ASN A 71 14.11 -0.36 3.99
CA ASN A 71 15.48 0.12 4.20
C ASN A 71 15.46 1.50 4.83
N ASP A 72 16.37 1.70 5.76
CA ASP A 72 16.61 2.98 6.43
C ASP A 72 17.61 3.86 5.66
N GLU A 73 17.28 4.13 4.40
CA GLU A 73 18.04 5.07 3.58
C GLU A 73 17.17 6.24 3.09
N ARG A 74 17.77 7.43 3.10
CA ARG A 74 17.11 8.65 2.63
C ARG A 74 16.95 8.64 1.11
N ILE A 75 15.70 8.56 0.65
CA ILE A 75 15.36 8.63 -0.77
C ILE A 75 15.06 10.08 -1.19
N ARG A 76 15.73 10.57 -2.25
CA ARG A 76 15.43 11.88 -2.86
C ARG A 76 14.48 11.80 -4.05
N THR A 77 14.60 10.75 -4.86
CA THR A 77 13.81 10.51 -6.07
C THR A 77 13.69 9.01 -6.28
N GLY A 78 12.55 8.54 -6.80
CA GLY A 78 12.34 7.15 -7.19
C GLY A 78 11.62 7.08 -8.52
N ILE A 79 12.01 6.12 -9.36
CA ILE A 79 11.26 5.72 -10.55
C ILE A 79 11.12 4.21 -10.49
N TRP A 80 9.93 3.73 -10.78
CA TRP A 80 9.66 2.31 -10.79
C TRP A 80 9.85 1.80 -12.23
N VAL A 81 10.65 0.75 -12.40
CA VAL A 81 11.05 0.22 -13.71
C VAL A 81 11.01 -1.29 -13.65
N GLY A 82 10.05 -1.89 -14.36
CA GLY A 82 10.01 -3.33 -14.62
C GLY A 82 8.98 -4.08 -13.79
N ASP A 83 7.98 -4.58 -14.50
CA ASP A 83 6.87 -5.42 -14.03
C ASP A 83 6.04 -5.96 -15.22
N CYS A 84 6.64 -5.94 -16.41
CA CYS A 84 6.09 -6.47 -17.64
C CYS A 84 5.94 -8.00 -17.61
#